data_AF-J7ISI8-F1
#
_entry.id   AF-J7ISI8-F1
#
_cell.length_a   1.000
_cell.length_b   1.000
_cell.length_c   1.000
_cell.angle_alpha   90.00
_cell.angle_beta   90.00
_cell.angle_gamma   90.00
#
_symmetry.space_group_name_H-M   'P 1'
#
loop_
_entity.id
_entity.type
_entity.pdbx_description
1 polymer ?
#
loop_
_entity_poly.entity_id
_entity_poly.type
_entity_poly.pdbx_seq_one_letter_code
_entity_poly.pdbx_strand_id
1 'polypeptide(L)'
;EVMALTRNDSCVIEKTGVYEDYRGGPHAALVVNDDIDLRMFPRHWTFAFAVEKSLSDGGLRRSVQVFDAAGDAVHKIFLTIASVTEEWPNLVQDLRLEPQGSPLALIAREPTEAAKGDVAKADQLRAEWDKITDTHQFLQMVRKLKMNRFGA
;
A
#
# COMPACT_ATOMS: atom_id res chain seq x y z
N GLU A 1 0.73 1.09 -19.93
CA GLU A 1 1.72 1.01 -18.83
C GLU A 1 1.60 2.23 -17.92
N VAL A 2 1.97 2.12 -16.65
CA VAL A 2 2.01 3.19 -15.64
C VAL A 2 3.21 3.00 -14.70
N MET A 3 3.51 3.99 -13.85
CA MET A 3 4.46 3.86 -12.74
C MET A 3 3.74 3.78 -11.39
N ALA A 4 3.94 2.67 -10.69
CA ALA A 4 3.45 2.38 -9.35
C ALA A 4 4.49 2.83 -8.30
N LEU A 5 4.06 3.64 -7.33
CA LEU A 5 4.91 4.16 -6.26
C LEU A 5 4.34 3.78 -4.89
N THR A 6 5.14 3.08 -4.09
CA THR A 6 4.87 2.78 -2.69
C THR A 6 6.08 3.18 -1.86
N ARG A 7 5.87 3.74 -0.66
CA ARG A 7 6.97 4.18 0.19
C ARG A 7 6.66 4.05 1.67
N ASN A 8 7.71 4.17 2.47
CA ASN A 8 7.63 4.55 3.88
C ASN A 8 8.53 5.78 4.10
N ASP A 9 8.85 6.10 5.36
CA ASP A 9 9.69 7.25 5.69
C ASP A 9 11.14 7.08 5.21
N SER A 10 11.62 5.84 5.05
CA SER A 10 13.02 5.52 4.78
C SER A 10 13.29 4.97 3.37
N CYS A 11 12.27 4.52 2.64
CA CYS A 11 12.43 3.87 1.35
C CYS A 11 11.28 4.24 0.41
N VAL A 12 11.61 4.47 -0.86
CA VAL A 12 10.66 4.66 -1.96
C VAL A 12 10.91 3.57 -2.98
N ILE A 13 9.85 2.92 -3.43
CA ILE A 13 9.87 1.91 -4.49
C ILE A 13 9.01 2.44 -5.63
N GLU A 14 9.62 2.54 -6.82
CA GLU A 14 8.96 2.89 -8.07
C GLU A 14 9.11 1.71 -9.04
N LYS A 15 7.99 1.23 -9.56
CA LYS A 15 7.92 0.11 -10.50
C LYS A 15 7.07 0.51 -11.69
N THR A 16 7.57 0.30 -12.90
CA THR A 16 6.83 0.58 -14.13
C THR A 16 6.28 -0.73 -14.68
N GLY A 17 5.02 -0.73 -15.12
CA GLY A 17 4.37 -1.93 -15.64
C GLY A 17 2.87 -1.73 -15.91
N VAL A 18 2.15 -2.84 -16.09
CA VAL A 18 0.69 -2.86 -16.26
C VAL A 18 0.04 -3.47 -15.02
N TYR A 19 -1.06 -2.85 -14.55
CA TYR A 19 -1.89 -3.45 -13.50
C TYR A 19 -2.76 -4.54 -14.14
N GLU A 20 -2.40 -5.80 -13.90
CA GLU A 20 -3.10 -6.98 -14.39
C GLU A 20 -3.15 -8.07 -13.31
N ASP A 21 -3.95 -9.13 -13.52
CA ASP A 21 -4.17 -10.21 -12.56
C ASP A 21 -4.54 -9.70 -11.15
N TYR A 22 -5.50 -8.77 -11.11
CA TYR A 22 -6.08 -8.31 -9.85
C TYR A 22 -6.90 -9.44 -9.21
N ARG A 23 -6.58 -9.77 -7.96
CA ARG A 23 -7.30 -10.77 -7.17
C ARG A 23 -7.80 -10.12 -5.89
N GLY A 24 -9.09 -9.88 -5.83
CA GLY A 24 -9.75 -9.38 -4.62
C GLY A 24 -9.88 -10.45 -3.53
N GLY A 25 -9.93 -10.02 -2.27
CA GLY A 25 -10.16 -10.89 -1.13
C GLY A 25 -10.72 -10.11 0.07
N PRO A 26 -11.28 -10.80 1.07
CA PRO A 26 -11.97 -10.16 2.20
C PRO A 26 -11.04 -9.36 3.13
N HIS A 27 -9.75 -9.69 3.15
CA HIS A 27 -8.77 -9.04 4.04
C HIS A 27 -7.58 -8.44 3.29
N ALA A 28 -7.23 -9.02 2.15
CA ALA A 28 -6.15 -8.59 1.30
C ALA A 28 -6.56 -8.72 -0.16
N ALA A 29 -6.01 -7.85 -1.00
CA ALA A 29 -6.12 -7.91 -2.45
C ALA A 29 -4.73 -7.94 -3.07
N LEU A 30 -4.62 -8.48 -4.27
CA LEU A 30 -3.35 -8.74 -4.94
C LEU A 30 -3.38 -8.15 -6.35
N VAL A 31 -2.22 -7.70 -6.80
CA VAL A 31 -1.87 -7.58 -8.22
C VAL A 31 -0.63 -8.44 -8.36
N VAL A 32 -0.64 -9.43 -9.24
CA VAL A 32 0.45 -10.40 -9.33
C VAL A 32 0.88 -10.56 -10.79
N ASN A 33 1.96 -9.91 -11.16
CA ASN A 33 2.63 -10.10 -12.44
C ASN A 33 4.13 -9.80 -12.31
N ASP A 34 4.86 -9.91 -13.42
CA ASP A 34 6.32 -9.78 -13.44
C ASP A 34 6.82 -8.36 -13.12
N ASP A 35 6.01 -7.33 -13.43
CA ASP A 35 6.40 -5.93 -13.30
C ASP A 35 5.88 -5.29 -12.01
N ILE A 36 4.59 -5.44 -11.73
CA ILE A 36 3.87 -4.88 -10.58
C ILE A 36 3.33 -6.03 -9.73
N ASP A 37 4.03 -6.33 -8.63
CA ASP A 37 3.59 -7.30 -7.62
C ASP A 37 3.22 -6.57 -6.32
N LEU A 38 1.92 -6.53 -6.00
CA LEU A 38 1.38 -5.79 -4.85
C LEU A 38 0.62 -6.71 -3.90
N ARG A 39 0.81 -6.44 -2.60
CA ARG A 39 -0.05 -6.92 -1.51
C ARG A 39 -0.78 -5.71 -0.93
N MET A 40 -2.08 -5.64 -1.16
CA MET A 40 -2.92 -4.53 -0.73
C MET A 40 -3.78 -4.96 0.45
N PHE A 41 -3.98 -4.05 1.41
CA PHE A 41 -4.87 -4.22 2.55
C PHE A 41 -5.97 -3.15 2.47
N PRO A 42 -7.07 -3.37 1.72
CA PRO A 42 -8.04 -2.33 1.37
C PRO A 42 -8.68 -1.63 2.57
N ARG A 43 -8.72 -2.28 3.75
CA ARG A 43 -9.22 -1.66 4.98
C ARG A 43 -8.50 -0.37 5.38
N HIS A 44 -7.28 -0.16 4.89
CA HIS A 44 -6.46 1.03 5.18
C HIS A 44 -6.51 2.07 4.05
N TRP A 45 -7.25 1.81 2.98
CA TRP A 45 -7.38 2.71 1.83
C TRP A 45 -8.63 3.55 2.04
N THR A 46 -8.47 4.81 2.41
CA THR A 46 -9.59 5.65 2.88
C THR A 46 -9.95 6.75 1.90
N PHE A 47 -8.94 7.43 1.35
CA PHE A 47 -9.15 8.53 0.41
C PHE A 47 -8.42 8.24 -0.90
N ALA A 48 -9.02 8.60 -2.03
CA ALA A 48 -8.39 8.49 -3.33
C ALA A 48 -8.67 9.74 -4.16
N PHE A 49 -7.66 10.22 -4.88
CA PHE A 49 -7.77 11.39 -5.74
C PHE A 49 -7.17 11.11 -7.11
N ALA A 50 -7.90 11.49 -8.15
CA ALA A 50 -7.33 11.70 -9.46
C ALA A 50 -6.74 13.12 -9.50
N VAL A 51 -5.44 13.22 -9.79
CA VAL A 51 -4.69 14.48 -9.74
C VAL A 51 -4.12 14.75 -11.13
N GLU A 52 -4.39 15.94 -11.63
CA GLU A 52 -3.69 16.53 -12.77
C GLU A 52 -2.82 17.69 -12.29
N LYS A 53 -1.54 17.67 -12.65
CA LYS A 53 -0.57 18.70 -12.24
C LYS A 53 0.21 19.18 -13.45
N SER A 54 0.11 20.47 -13.76
CA SER A 54 0.98 21.12 -14.74
C SER A 54 2.43 21.12 -14.25
N LEU A 55 3.33 20.76 -15.14
CA LEU A 55 4.77 20.71 -14.93
C LEU A 55 5.41 22.01 -15.46
N SER A 56 6.62 22.31 -14.98
CA SER A 56 7.35 23.53 -15.36
C SER A 56 7.77 23.57 -16.84
N ASP A 57 7.86 22.40 -17.48
CA ASP A 57 8.15 22.24 -18.90
C ASP A 57 6.90 22.34 -19.79
N GLY A 58 5.74 22.67 -19.22
CA GLY A 58 4.46 22.72 -19.92
C GLY A 58 3.76 21.36 -20.05
N GLY A 59 4.37 20.27 -19.56
CA GLY A 59 3.76 18.96 -19.52
C GLY A 59 2.62 18.85 -18.50
N LEU A 60 1.77 17.84 -18.67
CA LEU A 60 0.70 17.51 -17.71
C LEU A 60 0.98 16.15 -17.08
N ARG A 61 1.14 16.12 -15.75
CA ARG A 61 1.28 14.87 -14.99
C ARG A 61 -0.08 14.45 -14.45
N ARG A 62 -0.48 13.22 -14.74
CA ARG A 62 -1.71 12.60 -14.22
C ARG A 62 -1.36 11.49 -13.25
N SER A 63 -2.11 11.39 -12.15
CA SER A 63 -1.90 10.33 -11.16
C SER A 63 -3.14 10.01 -10.35
N VAL A 64 -3.32 8.75 -10.00
CA VAL A 64 -4.24 8.34 -8.92
C VAL A 64 -3.42 8.23 -7.63
N GLN A 65 -3.87 8.87 -6.56
CA GLN A 65 -3.16 8.85 -5.27
C GLN A 65 -4.11 8.41 -4.17
N VAL A 66 -3.70 7.39 -3.41
CA VAL A 66 -4.47 6.80 -2.32
C VAL A 66 -3.82 7.10 -0.97
N PHE A 67 -4.65 7.42 0.00
CA PHE A 67 -4.27 7.81 1.35
C PHE A 67 -5.05 7.03 2.40
N ASP A 68 -4.44 6.83 3.57
CA ASP A 68 -5.10 6.23 4.72
C ASP A 68 -5.94 7.24 5.51
N ALA A 69 -6.58 6.78 6.59
CA ALA A 69 -7.45 7.60 7.41
C ALA A 69 -6.70 8.71 8.18
N ALA A 70 -5.38 8.59 8.36
CA ALA A 70 -4.54 9.64 8.95
C ALA A 70 -4.06 10.65 7.89
N GLY A 71 -4.29 10.38 6.60
CA GLY A 71 -3.88 11.22 5.47
C GLY A 71 -2.51 10.85 4.91
N ASP A 72 -1.94 9.71 5.31
CA ASP A 72 -0.65 9.25 4.82
C ASP A 72 -0.77 8.58 3.47
N ALA A 73 0.22 8.80 2.60
CA ALA A 73 0.23 8.21 1.27
C ALA A 73 0.40 6.69 1.36
N VAL A 74 -0.59 5.94 0.89
CA VAL A 74 -0.58 4.47 0.83
C VAL A 74 0.02 3.99 -0.48
N HIS A 75 -0.46 4.54 -1.60
CA HIS A 75 -0.02 4.14 -2.93
C HIS A 75 -0.30 5.22 -3.97
N LYS A 76 0.55 5.34 -4.99
CA LYS A 76 0.36 6.28 -6.09
C LYS A 76 0.61 5.60 -7.43
N ILE A 77 -0.20 5.97 -8.41
CA ILE A 77 -0.12 5.48 -9.78
C ILE A 77 0.05 6.70 -10.68
N PHE A 78 1.17 6.79 -11.38
CA PHE A 78 1.46 7.87 -12.31
C PHE A 78 1.34 7.38 -13.75
N LEU A 79 0.61 8.13 -14.57
CA LEU A 79 0.62 7.89 -16.00
C LEU A 79 2.01 8.23 -16.57
N THR A 80 2.47 7.40 -17.49
CA THR A 80 3.71 7.57 -18.26
C THR A 80 3.37 7.93 -19.70
N ILE A 81 4.40 8.16 -20.52
CA ILE A 81 4.23 8.35 -21.97
C ILE A 81 3.63 7.13 -22.68
N ALA A 82 3.70 5.95 -22.05
CA ALA A 82 3.15 4.68 -22.55
C ALA A 82 1.79 4.33 -21.92
N SER A 83 1.18 5.26 -21.18
CA SER A 83 -0.19 5.12 -20.69
C SER A 83 -1.21 5.38 -21.80
N VAL A 84 -2.35 4.71 -21.69
CA VAL A 84 -3.53 4.96 -22.53
C VAL A 84 -4.24 6.22 -21.99
N THR A 85 -3.69 7.38 -22.30
CA THR A 85 -4.11 8.67 -21.70
C THR A 85 -5.54 9.08 -22.08
N GLU A 86 -6.04 8.58 -23.20
CA GLU A 86 -7.39 8.81 -23.72
C GLU A 86 -8.49 8.25 -22.81
N GLU A 87 -8.18 7.23 -21.99
CA GLU A 87 -9.12 6.64 -21.03
C GLU A 87 -9.16 7.38 -19.67
N TRP A 88 -8.25 8.34 -19.46
CA TRP A 88 -8.21 9.08 -18.21
C TRP A 88 -9.52 9.81 -17.85
N PRO A 89 -10.19 10.53 -18.78
CA PRO A 89 -11.46 11.17 -18.47
C PRO A 89 -12.54 10.18 -18.03
N ASN A 90 -12.63 9.00 -18.68
CA ASN A 90 -13.58 7.95 -18.35
C ASN A 90 -13.30 7.39 -16.94
N LEU A 91 -12.04 7.06 -16.64
CA LEU A 91 -11.62 6.61 -15.30
C LEU A 91 -12.04 7.60 -14.21
N VAL A 92 -11.79 8.89 -14.43
CA VAL A 92 -12.14 9.93 -13.46
C VAL A 92 -13.65 10.04 -13.32
N GLN A 93 -14.40 10.05 -14.41
CA GLN A 93 -15.85 10.15 -14.40
C GLN A 93 -16.50 8.98 -13.66
N ASP A 94 -16.07 7.75 -13.95
CA ASP A 94 -16.71 6.54 -13.43
C ASP A 94 -16.45 6.31 -11.93
N LEU A 95 -15.31 6.79 -11.42
CA LEU A 95 -14.90 6.61 -10.02
C LEU A 95 -15.14 7.85 -9.15
N ARG A 96 -15.63 8.95 -9.72
CA ARG A 96 -15.88 10.18 -8.98
C ARG A 96 -17.04 9.99 -8.02
N LEU A 97 -16.77 10.21 -6.73
CA LEU A 97 -17.79 10.26 -5.68
C LEU A 97 -18.38 11.68 -5.59
N GLU A 98 -19.62 11.81 -5.14
CA GLU A 98 -20.23 13.11 -4.81
C GLU A 98 -20.71 13.11 -3.35
N PRO A 99 -20.66 14.24 -2.63
CA PRO A 99 -20.22 15.56 -3.09
C PRO A 99 -18.69 15.75 -3.10
N GLN A 100 -18.18 16.50 -4.06
CA GLN A 100 -16.78 16.92 -4.11
C GLN A 100 -16.48 18.13 -3.20
N GLY A 101 -15.21 18.25 -2.77
CA GLY A 101 -14.72 19.40 -1.99
C GLY A 101 -15.06 19.39 -0.50
N SER A 102 -15.61 18.30 0.01
CA SER A 102 -15.82 18.13 1.46
C SER A 102 -14.48 18.02 2.21
N PRO A 103 -14.35 18.62 3.40
CA PRO A 103 -13.16 18.44 4.23
C PRO A 103 -12.91 16.97 4.53
N LEU A 104 -11.63 16.55 4.55
CA LEU A 104 -11.27 15.19 4.93
C LEU A 104 -11.41 15.01 6.43
N ALA A 105 -12.20 14.00 6.83
CA ALA A 105 -12.32 13.58 8.22
C ALA A 105 -11.13 12.69 8.60
N LEU A 106 -9.99 13.32 8.88
CA LEU A 106 -8.77 12.60 9.28
C LEU A 106 -8.87 12.11 10.73
N ILE A 107 -8.31 10.94 10.99
CA ILE A 107 -8.13 10.41 12.35
C ILE A 107 -6.66 10.49 12.75
N ALA A 108 -6.39 10.48 14.06
CA ALA A 108 -5.02 10.44 14.55
C ALA A 108 -4.33 9.15 14.10
N ARG A 109 -3.09 9.26 13.62
CA ARG A 109 -2.25 8.10 13.28
C ARG A 109 -2.06 7.23 14.52
N GLU A 110 -2.26 5.92 14.36
CA GLU A 110 -1.90 4.95 15.40
C GLU A 110 -0.38 4.99 15.63
N PRO A 111 0.10 5.19 16.87
CA PRO A 111 1.53 5.15 17.17
C PRO A 111 2.14 3.79 16.84
N THR A 112 3.38 3.79 16.36
CA THR A 112 4.14 2.55 16.16
C THR A 112 4.26 1.80 17.49
N GLU A 113 3.93 0.51 17.48
CA GLU A 113 4.09 -0.35 18.65
C GLU A 113 5.59 -0.49 18.99
N ALA A 114 5.94 -0.26 20.25
CA ALA A 114 7.28 -0.50 20.75
C ALA A 114 7.65 -1.99 20.66
N ALA A 115 8.94 -2.31 20.71
CA ALA A 115 9.39 -3.70 20.76
C ALA A 115 8.72 -4.46 21.92
N LYS A 116 8.07 -5.56 21.60
CA LYS A 116 7.42 -6.45 22.56
C LYS A 116 8.10 -7.81 22.49
N GLY A 117 9.08 -8.01 23.36
CA GLY A 117 9.87 -9.24 23.46
C GLY A 117 9.75 -9.89 24.83
N ASP A 118 10.30 -11.10 24.96
CA ASP A 118 10.38 -11.86 26.21
C ASP A 118 11.65 -12.72 26.18
N VAL A 119 12.71 -12.25 26.85
CA VAL A 119 14.04 -12.89 26.84
C VAL A 119 13.96 -14.32 27.37
N ALA A 120 13.03 -14.61 28.30
CA ALA A 120 12.85 -15.96 28.83
C ALA A 120 12.34 -16.97 27.78
N LYS A 121 11.81 -16.50 26.66
CA LYS A 121 11.32 -17.33 25.55
C LYS A 121 12.26 -17.35 24.34
N ALA A 122 13.49 -16.85 24.46
CA ALA A 122 14.43 -16.78 23.33
C ALA A 122 14.72 -18.14 22.69
N ASP A 123 14.91 -19.20 23.48
CA ASP A 123 15.10 -20.56 22.96
C ASP A 123 13.85 -21.09 22.26
N GLN A 124 12.67 -20.83 22.81
CA GLN A 124 11.39 -21.21 22.21
C GLN A 124 11.16 -20.47 20.89
N LEU A 125 11.46 -19.18 20.83
CA LEU A 125 11.37 -18.37 19.62
C LEU A 125 12.22 -18.97 18.50
N ARG A 126 13.51 -19.26 18.78
CA ARG A 126 14.43 -19.88 17.81
C ARG A 126 13.92 -21.26 17.36
N ALA A 127 13.51 -22.11 18.29
CA ALA A 127 13.02 -23.44 17.97
C ALA A 127 11.72 -23.45 17.13
N GLU A 128 10.82 -22.47 17.31
CA GLU A 128 9.63 -22.33 16.46
C GLU A 128 9.98 -21.67 15.12
N TRP A 129 10.94 -20.74 15.09
CA TRP A 129 11.44 -20.10 13.88
C TRP A 129 12.02 -21.14 12.92
N ASP A 130 12.83 -22.08 13.42
CA ASP A 130 13.44 -23.16 12.63
C ASP A 130 12.42 -24.09 11.95
N LYS A 131 11.15 -24.05 12.37
CA LYS A 131 10.06 -24.85 11.78
C LYS A 131 9.23 -24.09 10.76
N ILE A 132 9.48 -22.79 10.57
CA ILE A 132 8.74 -21.99 9.60
C ILE A 132 9.06 -22.47 8.18
N THR A 133 8.01 -22.76 7.41
CA THR A 133 8.08 -23.19 6.01
C THR A 133 7.44 -22.20 5.05
N ASP A 134 6.67 -21.24 5.59
CA ASP A 134 5.98 -20.21 4.83
C ASP A 134 6.09 -18.86 5.58
N THR A 135 6.38 -17.77 4.85
CA THR A 135 6.62 -16.45 5.45
C THR A 135 5.42 -15.90 6.23
N HIS A 136 4.19 -16.32 5.89
CA HIS A 136 2.97 -15.93 6.59
C HIS A 136 2.84 -16.58 7.97
N GLN A 137 3.59 -17.65 8.26
CA GLN A 137 3.60 -18.31 9.57
C GLN A 137 4.32 -17.46 10.63
N PHE A 138 5.26 -16.60 10.24
CA PHE A 138 6.03 -15.78 11.18
C PHE A 138 5.14 -14.91 12.08
N LEU A 139 4.15 -14.23 11.50
CA LEU A 139 3.24 -13.36 12.28
C LEU A 139 2.38 -14.16 13.26
N GLN A 140 2.01 -15.39 12.92
CA GLN A 140 1.28 -16.28 13.82
C GLN A 140 2.17 -16.76 14.97
N MET A 141 3.42 -17.11 14.67
CA MET A 141 4.41 -17.55 15.64
C MET A 141 4.68 -16.47 16.69
N VAL A 142 5.01 -15.24 16.29
CA VAL A 142 5.30 -14.16 17.26
C VAL A 142 4.07 -13.83 18.10
N ARG A 143 2.86 -13.85 17.52
CA ARG A 143 1.60 -13.66 18.25
C ARG A 143 1.37 -14.74 19.32
N LYS A 144 1.66 -16.02 19.01
CA LYS A 144 1.59 -17.14 19.96
C LYS A 144 2.54 -16.94 21.15
N LEU A 145 3.72 -16.37 20.91
CA LEU A 145 4.71 -16.05 21.94
C LEU A 145 4.40 -14.75 22.71
N LYS A 146 3.34 -14.03 22.32
CA LYS A 146 2.97 -12.69 22.78
C LYS A 146 4.04 -11.63 22.49
N MET A 147 4.80 -11.83 21.42
CA MET A 147 5.79 -10.89 20.91
C MET A 147 5.26 -10.16 19.67
N ASN A 148 5.93 -9.08 19.27
CA ASN A 148 5.76 -8.47 17.95
C ASN A 148 7.03 -8.62 17.12
N ARG A 149 6.96 -8.27 15.82
CA ARG A 149 8.10 -8.42 14.90
C ARG A 149 9.36 -7.68 15.36
N PHE A 150 9.22 -6.56 16.06
CA PHE A 150 10.37 -5.78 16.51
C PHE A 150 11.01 -6.34 17.78
N GLY A 151 10.22 -6.98 18.65
CA GLY A 151 10.71 -7.60 19.88
C GLY A 151 11.13 -9.06 19.76
N ALA A 152 10.68 -9.76 18.72
CA ALA A 152 11.14 -11.11 18.35
C ALA A 152 12.46 -11.00 17.57
#